data_AF-A0A409X7X1-F1
#
_entry.id   AF-A0A409X7X1-F1
#
_cell.length_a   1.000
_cell.length_b   1.000
_cell.length_c   1.000
_cell.angle_alpha   90.00
_cell.angle_beta   90.00
_cell.angle_gamma   90.00
#
_symmetry.space_group_name_H-M   'P 1'
#
loop_
_entity.id
_entity.type
_entity.pdbx_description
1 polymer ?
#
loop_
_entity_poly.entity_id
_entity_poly.type
_entity_poly.pdbx_seq_one_letter_code
_entity_poly.pdbx_strand_id
1 'polypeptide(L)'
;MKIALRDTSQQADGPDWEWIGTFEDQGSFREADGRCFELIDPVLLPASRGRNAGSKTYTFRTSELRGLAALVHERVRNDVHELPLVTLSDTFPYRSPAGACFACEEDDIDGDQRRESAAGCCRYCPDVFVGRLDAPELLKHNGGHILHDERLRDVGDACGLCLSSTNGCVIYLVCKGKYTTISLEKSKCVNLQQFRLGQAAKFTRSSPCTNHPMRCVLCPDNAPAVWKYNLQSHIVADHPRANVALYEKQYKISADKVVLMRGVYLSKPKMKKKKKGQLTISEGHSTRMAIGPLEETESTADDSEKDIESDQGDISSAEVLEGEAGKAAAPDVEEQEPDEERVDVAASGQWWKIA
;
A
#
# COMPACT_ATOMS: atom_id res chain seq x y z
N MET A 1 -19.43 -16.70 0.64
CA MET A 1 -20.24 -17.54 -0.28
C MET A 1 -19.75 -17.41 -1.74
N LYS A 2 -20.19 -18.27 -2.68
CA LYS A 2 -20.18 -17.98 -4.14
C LYS A 2 -21.61 -17.76 -4.64
N ILE A 3 -21.93 -16.60 -5.18
CA ILE A 3 -23.26 -16.29 -5.74
C ILE A 3 -23.14 -15.96 -7.22
N ALA A 4 -24.24 -16.11 -7.96
CA ALA A 4 -24.29 -15.76 -9.36
C ALA A 4 -25.64 -15.17 -9.74
N LEU A 5 -25.64 -14.27 -10.74
CA LEU A 5 -26.82 -13.55 -11.23
C LEU A 5 -27.77 -14.47 -12.02
N ARG A 6 -29.02 -14.64 -11.58
CA ARG A 6 -30.04 -15.55 -12.15
C ARG A 6 -30.47 -15.13 -13.54
N ASP A 7 -30.76 -13.83 -13.68
CA ASP A 7 -31.20 -13.19 -14.92
C ASP A 7 -30.54 -11.81 -15.02
N THR A 8 -30.17 -11.43 -16.23
CA THR A 8 -29.69 -10.08 -16.55
C THR A 8 -30.80 -9.04 -16.59
N SER A 9 -32.08 -9.44 -16.65
CA SER A 9 -33.19 -8.52 -16.50
C SER A 9 -33.22 -8.02 -15.04
N GLN A 10 -32.80 -6.78 -14.81
CA GLN A 10 -32.92 -6.14 -13.50
C GLN A 10 -34.42 -6.00 -13.17
N GLN A 11 -34.96 -6.94 -12.40
CA GLN A 11 -36.28 -6.81 -11.81
C GLN A 11 -36.13 -6.09 -10.47
N ALA A 12 -36.69 -4.89 -10.35
CA ALA A 12 -36.52 -4.05 -9.17
C ALA A 12 -36.90 -4.75 -7.85
N ASP A 13 -37.92 -5.62 -7.88
CA ASP A 13 -38.52 -6.21 -6.68
C ASP A 13 -38.18 -7.71 -6.48
N GLY A 14 -37.50 -8.31 -7.47
CA GLY A 14 -37.23 -9.75 -7.53
C GLY A 14 -35.83 -10.13 -7.03
N PRO A 15 -35.64 -11.33 -6.46
CA PRO A 15 -34.31 -11.85 -6.17
C PRO A 15 -33.61 -12.28 -7.46
N ASP A 16 -32.51 -11.59 -7.76
CA ASP A 16 -31.72 -11.70 -8.99
C ASP A 16 -30.37 -12.39 -8.78
N TRP A 17 -30.00 -12.71 -7.53
CA TRP A 17 -28.82 -13.52 -7.22
C TRP A 17 -29.20 -14.83 -6.54
N GLU A 18 -28.45 -15.89 -6.81
CA GLU A 18 -28.60 -17.18 -6.13
C GLU A 18 -27.26 -17.76 -5.69
N TRP A 19 -27.28 -18.50 -4.58
CA TRP A 19 -26.14 -19.28 -4.12
C TRP A 19 -25.92 -20.51 -5.00
N ILE A 20 -24.69 -20.70 -5.47
CA ILE A 20 -24.33 -21.84 -6.34
C ILE A 20 -23.87 -23.09 -5.58
N GLY A 21 -24.11 -23.15 -4.26
CA GLY A 21 -23.80 -24.33 -3.43
C GLY A 21 -22.32 -24.51 -3.10
N THR A 22 -21.48 -23.49 -3.31
CA THR A 22 -20.04 -23.55 -3.06
C THR A 22 -19.55 -22.31 -2.32
N PHE A 23 -18.36 -22.41 -1.72
CA PHE A 23 -17.64 -21.31 -1.07
C PHE A 23 -16.34 -21.04 -1.83
N GLU A 24 -15.82 -19.82 -1.70
CA GLU A 24 -14.41 -19.58 -2.04
C GLU A 24 -13.51 -20.40 -1.12
N ASP A 25 -12.23 -20.52 -1.49
CA ASP A 25 -11.26 -21.23 -0.66
C ASP A 25 -11.31 -20.70 0.78
N GLN A 26 -11.40 -21.63 1.74
CA GLN A 26 -11.70 -21.35 3.14
C GLN A 26 -10.57 -20.63 3.86
N GLY A 27 -9.37 -20.57 3.26
CA GLY A 27 -8.19 -19.97 3.89
C GLY A 27 -8.33 -18.47 4.19
N SER A 28 -9.05 -17.71 3.35
CA SER A 28 -9.00 -16.25 3.40
C SER A 28 -9.81 -15.59 4.53
N PHE A 29 -10.70 -16.31 5.22
CA PHE A 29 -11.66 -15.70 6.16
C PHE A 29 -11.60 -16.26 7.59
N ARG A 30 -10.68 -17.18 7.90
CA ARG A 30 -10.63 -17.84 9.23
C ARG A 30 -10.32 -16.89 10.37
N GLU A 31 -9.65 -15.77 10.08
CA GLU A 31 -9.16 -14.80 11.07
C GLU A 31 -9.83 -13.43 10.93
N ALA A 32 -10.87 -13.31 10.10
CA ALA A 32 -11.55 -12.03 9.92
C ALA A 32 -12.36 -11.66 11.19
N ASP A 33 -12.29 -10.40 11.60
CA ASP A 33 -13.08 -9.86 12.70
C ASP A 33 -14.58 -9.97 12.39
N GLY A 34 -15.38 -10.33 13.39
CA GLY A 34 -16.84 -10.36 13.33
C GLY A 34 -17.47 -9.08 12.76
N ARG A 35 -16.81 -7.92 12.95
CA ARG A 35 -17.23 -6.63 12.39
C ARG A 35 -17.27 -6.63 10.85
N CYS A 36 -16.49 -7.48 10.19
CA CYS A 36 -16.42 -7.58 8.73
C CYS A 36 -17.59 -8.36 8.11
N PHE A 37 -18.49 -8.88 8.93
CA PHE A 37 -19.62 -9.71 8.49
C PHE A 37 -20.95 -9.03 8.78
N GLU A 38 -21.94 -9.30 7.93
CA GLU A 38 -23.32 -8.89 8.14
C GLU A 38 -24.22 -10.12 8.00
N LEU A 39 -25.10 -10.32 8.97
CA LEU A 39 -26.04 -11.45 8.94
C LEU A 39 -27.20 -11.10 8.01
N ILE A 40 -27.50 -12.02 7.09
CA ILE A 40 -28.64 -11.94 6.19
C ILE A 40 -29.54 -13.16 6.39
N ASP A 41 -30.86 -12.93 6.33
CA ASP A 41 -31.88 -13.98 6.28
C ASP A 41 -32.43 -14.10 4.85
N PRO A 42 -31.76 -14.85 3.96
CA PRO A 42 -32.11 -14.89 2.54
C PRO A 42 -33.37 -15.71 2.27
N VAL A 43 -34.12 -15.31 1.25
CA VAL A 43 -35.29 -16.05 0.79
C VAL A 43 -34.86 -17.35 0.09
N LEU A 44 -35.51 -18.45 0.44
CA LEU A 44 -35.32 -19.75 -0.21
C LEU A 44 -36.23 -19.91 -1.43
N LEU A 45 -35.64 -20.02 -2.62
CA LEU A 45 -36.36 -20.30 -3.86
C LEU A 45 -35.74 -21.48 -4.61
N PRO A 46 -36.47 -22.12 -5.55
CA PRO A 46 -35.88 -23.12 -6.43
C PRO A 46 -34.72 -22.53 -7.25
N ALA A 47 -33.58 -23.21 -7.26
CA ALA A 47 -32.41 -22.82 -8.04
C ALA A 47 -32.76 -22.81 -9.53
N SER A 48 -32.37 -21.72 -10.21
CA SER A 48 -32.67 -21.51 -11.63
C SER A 48 -31.73 -22.28 -12.55
N ARG A 49 -30.53 -22.64 -12.09
CA ARG A 49 -29.50 -23.29 -12.91
C ARG A 49 -28.56 -24.18 -12.09
N GLY A 50 -27.66 -24.85 -12.79
CA GLY A 50 -26.63 -25.72 -12.24
C GLY A 50 -27.15 -27.10 -11.86
N ARG A 51 -26.31 -27.90 -11.20
CA ARG A 51 -26.62 -29.29 -10.80
C ARG A 51 -27.80 -29.41 -9.83
N ASN A 52 -28.16 -28.31 -9.17
CA ASN A 52 -29.22 -28.27 -8.16
C ASN A 52 -30.50 -27.60 -8.68
N ALA A 53 -30.66 -27.42 -10.00
CA ALA A 53 -31.85 -26.79 -10.56
C ALA A 53 -33.15 -27.43 -10.02
N GLY A 54 -34.09 -26.60 -9.57
CA GLY A 54 -35.34 -27.02 -8.93
C GLY A 54 -35.24 -27.31 -7.42
N SER A 55 -34.04 -27.49 -6.86
CA SER A 55 -33.84 -27.61 -5.41
C SER A 55 -33.87 -26.25 -4.74
N LYS A 56 -34.29 -26.17 -3.47
CA LYS A 56 -34.26 -24.92 -2.71
C LYS A 56 -32.81 -24.42 -2.54
N THR A 57 -32.58 -23.15 -2.87
CA THR A 57 -31.32 -22.44 -2.65
C THR A 57 -31.58 -21.05 -2.09
N TYR A 58 -30.54 -20.44 -1.51
CA TYR A 58 -30.60 -19.06 -1.04
C TYR A 58 -30.60 -18.10 -2.22
N THR A 59 -31.48 -17.12 -2.16
CA THR A 59 -31.58 -16.06 -3.16
C THR A 59 -31.51 -14.69 -2.50
N PHE A 60 -30.99 -13.72 -3.23
CA PHE A 60 -30.68 -12.39 -2.74
C PHE A 60 -31.12 -11.35 -3.75
N ARG A 61 -31.52 -10.16 -3.27
CA ARG A 61 -31.80 -9.00 -4.13
C ARG A 61 -30.55 -8.15 -4.28
N THR A 62 -30.33 -7.60 -5.47
CA THR A 62 -29.24 -6.65 -5.71
C THR A 62 -29.29 -5.45 -4.75
N SER A 63 -30.48 -4.91 -4.47
CA SER A 63 -30.64 -3.79 -3.53
C SER A 63 -30.18 -4.13 -2.12
N GLU A 64 -30.53 -5.32 -1.61
CA GLU A 64 -30.08 -5.82 -0.31
C GLU A 64 -28.56 -5.99 -0.28
N LEU A 65 -27.99 -6.66 -1.28
CA LEU A 65 -26.54 -6.89 -1.36
C LEU A 65 -25.76 -5.57 -1.45
N ARG A 66 -26.24 -4.58 -2.21
CA ARG A 66 -25.64 -3.23 -2.25
C ARG A 66 -25.73 -2.53 -0.89
N GLY A 67 -26.87 -2.62 -0.22
CA GLY A 67 -27.06 -2.03 1.12
C GLY A 67 -26.11 -2.65 2.15
N LEU A 68 -26.01 -3.98 2.19
CA LEU A 68 -25.08 -4.69 3.07
C LEU A 68 -23.63 -4.33 2.76
N ALA A 69 -23.27 -4.25 1.47
CA ALA A 69 -21.95 -3.84 1.03
C ALA A 69 -21.56 -2.44 1.54
N ALA A 70 -22.47 -1.47 1.40
CA ALA A 70 -22.30 -0.12 1.92
C ALA A 70 -22.16 -0.08 3.45
N LEU A 71 -23.00 -0.83 4.17
CA LEU A 71 -22.97 -0.90 5.64
C LEU A 71 -21.67 -1.49 6.17
N VAL A 72 -21.20 -2.60 5.59
CA VAL A 72 -19.93 -3.22 5.97
C VAL A 72 -18.78 -2.27 5.69
N HIS A 73 -18.76 -1.63 4.52
CA HIS A 73 -17.73 -0.66 4.15
C HIS A 73 -17.64 0.50 5.14
N GLU A 74 -18.77 1.14 5.47
CA GLU A 74 -18.79 2.26 6.42
C GLU A 74 -18.28 1.85 7.80
N ARG A 75 -18.58 0.62 8.23
CA ARG A 75 -18.11 0.08 9.52
C ARG A 75 -16.61 -0.15 9.55
N VAL A 76 -16.01 -0.60 8.44
CA VAL A 76 -14.59 -1.00 8.38
C VAL A 76 -13.69 0.05 7.74
N ARG A 77 -14.22 1.18 7.24
CA ARG A 77 -13.45 2.19 6.47
C ARG A 77 -12.22 2.75 7.20
N ASN A 78 -12.24 2.78 8.53
CA ASN A 78 -11.09 3.25 9.32
C ASN A 78 -10.06 2.14 9.61
N ASP A 79 -10.48 0.88 9.47
CA ASP A 79 -9.72 -0.32 9.84
C ASP A 79 -9.46 -1.20 8.59
N VAL A 80 -9.47 -0.60 7.38
CA VAL A 80 -9.32 -1.31 6.09
C VAL A 80 -8.03 -2.14 6.03
N HIS A 81 -6.99 -1.71 6.74
CA HIS A 81 -5.71 -2.39 6.83
C HIS A 81 -5.74 -3.70 7.64
N GLU A 82 -6.77 -3.89 8.47
CA GLU A 82 -7.00 -5.12 9.24
C GLU A 82 -7.82 -6.16 8.45
N LEU A 83 -8.40 -5.76 7.32
CA LEU A 83 -9.22 -6.65 6.51
C LEU A 83 -8.37 -7.72 5.82
N PRO A 84 -8.89 -8.96 5.70
CA PRO A 84 -8.19 -10.02 5.01
C PRO A 84 -8.00 -9.67 3.53
N LEU A 85 -6.78 -9.92 3.02
CA LEU A 85 -6.48 -9.77 1.60
C LEU A 85 -7.01 -10.98 0.83
N VAL A 86 -7.94 -10.72 -0.09
CA VAL A 86 -8.55 -11.76 -0.93
C VAL A 86 -8.01 -11.66 -2.35
N THR A 87 -7.47 -12.76 -2.86
CA THR A 87 -6.99 -12.86 -4.24
C THR A 87 -8.17 -12.84 -5.21
N LEU A 88 -8.00 -12.18 -6.35
CA LEU A 88 -8.94 -12.27 -7.47
C LEU A 88 -9.10 -13.73 -7.91
N SER A 89 -10.34 -14.14 -8.15
CA SER A 89 -10.67 -15.44 -8.71
C SER A 89 -11.71 -15.27 -9.82
N ASP A 90 -12.03 -16.35 -10.51
CA ASP A 90 -13.08 -16.33 -11.54
C ASP A 90 -14.46 -15.99 -10.97
N THR A 91 -14.64 -16.17 -9.65
CA THR A 91 -15.89 -15.94 -8.93
C THR A 91 -15.81 -14.80 -7.93
N PHE A 92 -14.64 -14.17 -7.75
CA PHE A 92 -14.43 -13.04 -6.86
C PHE A 92 -13.59 -11.91 -7.49
N PRO A 93 -14.03 -10.64 -7.46
CA PRO A 93 -15.32 -10.16 -6.95
C PRO A 93 -16.48 -10.78 -7.72
N TYR A 94 -17.69 -10.71 -7.15
CA TYR A 94 -18.88 -11.15 -7.87
C TYR A 94 -19.01 -10.35 -9.17
N ARG A 95 -19.45 -10.99 -10.26
CA ARG A 95 -19.49 -10.38 -11.59
C ARG A 95 -20.86 -10.53 -12.24
N SER A 96 -21.26 -9.49 -12.96
CA SER A 96 -22.31 -9.49 -13.97
C SER A 96 -21.67 -9.31 -15.36
N PRO A 97 -22.43 -9.48 -16.46
CA PRO A 97 -21.92 -9.17 -17.79
C PRO A 97 -21.43 -7.71 -17.95
N ALA A 98 -21.93 -6.80 -17.12
CA ALA A 98 -21.56 -5.39 -17.13
C ALA A 98 -20.30 -5.07 -16.29
N GLY A 99 -19.79 -6.01 -15.48
CA GLY A 99 -18.59 -5.78 -14.66
C GLY A 99 -18.64 -6.41 -13.27
N ALA A 100 -17.75 -5.95 -12.39
CA ALA A 100 -17.75 -6.34 -10.99
C ALA A 100 -18.94 -5.75 -10.23
N CYS A 101 -19.47 -6.51 -9.28
CA CYS A 101 -20.66 -6.16 -8.52
C CYS A 101 -20.31 -5.97 -7.04
N PHE A 102 -21.03 -5.06 -6.38
CA PHE A 102 -20.93 -4.79 -4.94
C PHE A 102 -19.54 -4.35 -4.48
N ALA A 103 -18.76 -3.77 -5.40
CA ALA A 103 -17.51 -3.11 -5.05
C ALA A 103 -17.84 -1.76 -4.40
N CYS A 104 -17.20 -1.49 -3.27
CA CYS A 104 -17.26 -0.19 -2.61
C CYS A 104 -16.10 0.65 -3.14
N GLU A 105 -16.45 1.74 -3.80
CA GLU A 105 -15.49 2.76 -4.22
C GLU A 105 -15.47 3.84 -3.13
N GLU A 106 -14.28 4.30 -2.75
CA GLU A 106 -14.19 5.61 -2.10
C GLU A 106 -14.33 6.64 -3.21
N ASP A 107 -15.32 7.52 -3.07
CA ASP A 107 -15.40 8.69 -3.92
C ASP A 107 -14.19 9.56 -3.60
N ASP A 108 -13.11 9.37 -4.36
CA ASP A 108 -12.03 10.35 -4.48
C ASP A 108 -12.62 11.56 -5.22
N ILE A 109 -13.52 12.31 -4.54
CA ILE A 109 -14.25 13.48 -5.06
C ILE A 109 -13.27 14.55 -5.55
N ASP A 110 -12.06 14.55 -5.00
CA ASP A 110 -10.89 15.15 -5.61
C ASP A 110 -9.95 13.99 -5.98
N GLY A 111 -9.42 13.93 -7.20
CA GLY A 111 -8.44 12.94 -7.65
C GLY A 111 -7.09 12.96 -6.91
N ASP A 112 -7.09 13.34 -5.64
CA ASP A 112 -6.03 13.29 -4.68
C ASP A 112 -6.03 11.89 -4.07
N GLN A 113 -4.98 11.13 -4.38
CA GLN A 113 -4.68 9.76 -3.93
C GLN A 113 -4.47 9.65 -2.41
N ARG A 114 -5.19 10.43 -1.61
CA ARG A 114 -4.72 10.92 -0.32
C ARG A 114 -5.35 10.23 0.87
N ARG A 115 -6.20 9.21 0.70
CA ARG A 115 -6.84 8.55 1.84
C ARG A 115 -7.05 7.04 1.79
N GLU A 116 -6.34 6.31 0.91
CA GLU A 116 -6.03 4.91 1.23
C GLU A 116 -5.18 4.92 2.52
N SER A 117 -5.87 4.74 3.65
CA SER A 117 -5.41 4.69 5.05
C SER A 117 -3.90 4.82 5.23
N ALA A 118 -3.46 5.84 5.98
CA ALA A 118 -2.07 6.09 6.39
C ALA A 118 -1.33 4.88 7.04
N ALA A 119 -2.02 3.76 7.27
CA ALA A 119 -1.46 2.47 7.58
C ALA A 119 -0.61 1.92 6.41
N GLY A 120 0.71 2.03 6.56
CA GLY A 120 1.68 1.44 5.63
C GLY A 120 2.35 2.42 4.68
N CYS A 121 2.00 3.71 4.72
CA CYS A 121 2.79 4.76 4.06
C CYS A 121 3.87 5.33 4.98
N CYS A 122 4.88 5.96 4.39
CA CYS A 122 5.85 6.74 5.15
C CYS A 122 5.14 7.94 5.77
N ARG A 123 5.38 8.18 7.07
CA ARG A 123 4.82 9.32 7.83
C ARG A 123 5.08 10.68 7.18
N TYR A 124 6.16 10.77 6.40
CA TYR A 124 6.66 12.02 5.82
C TYR A 124 6.51 12.08 4.29
N CYS A 125 6.16 10.96 3.65
CA CYS A 125 5.94 10.83 2.21
C CYS A 125 4.66 10.01 1.96
N PRO A 126 3.51 10.66 1.72
CA PRO A 126 2.24 9.96 1.51
C PRO A 126 2.30 9.04 0.29
N ASP A 127 3.08 9.41 -0.74
CA ASP A 127 3.27 8.64 -1.97
C ASP A 127 4.25 7.46 -1.82
N VAL A 128 4.69 7.14 -0.60
CA VAL A 128 5.65 6.05 -0.34
C VAL A 128 4.99 5.00 0.52
N PHE A 129 4.61 3.90 -0.11
CA PHE A 129 4.09 2.74 0.60
C PHE A 129 5.24 1.88 1.13
N VAL A 130 5.51 2.00 2.44
CA VAL A 130 6.58 1.30 3.16
C VAL A 130 6.45 -0.22 3.03
N GLY A 131 5.24 -0.77 3.03
CA GLY A 131 5.01 -2.21 2.88
C GLY A 131 5.43 -2.78 1.50
N ARG A 132 5.73 -1.92 0.51
CA ARG A 132 6.20 -2.31 -0.83
C ARG A 132 7.71 -2.16 -0.98
N LEU A 133 8.39 -1.55 -0.01
CA LEU A 133 9.84 -1.42 0.01
C LEU A 133 10.44 -2.64 0.71
N ASP A 134 11.49 -3.20 0.12
CA ASP A 134 12.32 -4.14 0.86
C ASP A 134 13.11 -3.42 1.96
N ALA A 135 13.76 -4.18 2.85
CA ALA A 135 14.47 -3.59 3.97
C ALA A 135 15.59 -2.63 3.55
N PRO A 136 16.47 -2.94 2.58
CA PRO A 136 17.45 -1.99 2.05
C PRO A 136 16.83 -0.70 1.50
N GLU A 137 15.77 -0.79 0.70
CA GLU A 137 15.07 0.36 0.13
C GLU A 137 14.40 1.21 1.20
N LEU A 138 13.76 0.58 2.18
CA LEU A 138 13.14 1.24 3.32
C LEU A 138 14.19 2.00 4.15
N LEU A 139 15.32 1.36 4.47
CA LEU A 139 16.43 2.00 5.19
C LEU A 139 17.01 3.17 4.40
N LYS A 140 17.13 3.04 3.07
CA LYS A 140 17.59 4.10 2.18
C LYS A 140 16.62 5.28 2.18
N HIS A 141 15.32 5.02 2.04
CA HIS A 141 14.28 6.04 2.09
C HIS A 141 14.28 6.77 3.45
N ASN A 142 14.17 6.04 4.54
CA ASN A 142 14.13 6.59 5.89
C ASN A 142 15.45 7.26 6.29
N GLY A 143 16.60 6.72 5.87
CA GLY A 143 17.89 7.35 6.06
C GLY A 143 17.99 8.71 5.38
N GLY A 144 17.31 8.90 4.23
CA GLY A 144 17.19 10.20 3.58
C GLY A 144 16.45 11.20 4.45
N HIS A 145 15.33 10.78 5.05
CA HIS A 145 14.57 11.61 6.00
C HIS A 145 15.40 11.98 7.24
N ILE A 146 16.04 11.00 7.88
CA ILE A 146 16.84 11.25 9.11
C ILE A 146 17.93 12.29 8.86
N LEU A 147 18.56 12.30 7.68
CA LEU A 147 19.66 13.22 7.38
C LEU A 147 19.23 14.59 6.86
N HIS A 148 18.11 14.68 6.13
CA HIS A 148 17.78 15.87 5.33
C HIS A 148 16.40 16.46 5.61
N ASP A 149 15.52 15.77 6.33
CA ASP A 149 14.20 16.29 6.68
C ASP A 149 14.29 17.21 7.90
N GLU A 150 13.93 18.48 7.72
CA GLU A 150 14.02 19.48 8.78
C GLU A 150 13.15 19.15 9.99
N ARG A 151 12.06 18.39 9.80
CA ARG A 151 11.17 17.95 10.89
C ARG A 151 11.81 16.93 11.83
N LEU A 152 12.88 16.26 11.37
CA LEU A 152 13.62 15.26 12.14
C LEU A 152 14.96 15.78 12.67
N ARG A 153 15.34 17.03 12.38
CA ARG A 153 16.66 17.59 12.71
C ARG A 153 17.00 17.47 14.20
N ASP A 154 16.01 17.73 15.05
CA ASP A 154 16.18 17.72 16.51
C ASP A 154 15.77 16.38 17.15
N VAL A 155 15.40 15.40 16.31
CA VAL A 155 14.96 14.07 16.73
C VAL A 155 16.17 13.14 16.74
N GLY A 156 16.87 13.10 17.87
CA GLY A 156 18.11 12.34 18.02
C GLY A 156 17.98 10.81 18.03
N ASP A 157 16.76 10.26 17.95
CA ASP A 157 16.47 8.83 18.16
C ASP A 157 15.51 8.22 17.11
N ALA A 158 15.26 8.91 15.99
CA ALA A 158 14.33 8.46 14.96
C ALA A 158 14.64 7.03 14.46
N CYS A 159 13.66 6.13 14.56
CA CYS A 159 13.79 4.73 14.17
C CYS A 159 14.03 4.58 12.65
N GLY A 160 15.09 3.88 12.24
CA GLY A 160 15.44 3.69 10.82
C GLY A 160 14.42 2.93 9.97
N LEU A 161 13.43 2.25 10.58
CA LEU A 161 12.40 1.47 9.87
C LEU A 161 11.03 2.18 9.79
N CYS A 162 10.67 2.98 10.79
CA CYS A 162 9.35 3.65 10.82
C CYS A 162 9.40 5.15 11.11
N LEU A 163 10.59 5.71 11.33
CA LEU A 163 10.83 7.11 11.67
C LEU A 163 10.09 7.61 12.93
N SER A 164 9.58 6.69 13.76
CA SER A 164 9.03 7.05 15.07
C SER A 164 10.17 7.42 16.02
N SER A 165 9.97 8.51 16.75
CA SER A 165 10.83 9.00 17.84
C SER A 165 10.28 8.66 19.22
N THR A 166 9.14 7.97 19.29
CA THR A 166 8.60 7.54 20.57
C THR A 166 9.34 6.31 21.06
N ASN A 167 9.50 6.20 22.39
CA ASN A 167 10.10 5.07 23.13
C ASN A 167 9.48 3.67 22.81
N GLY A 168 8.54 3.59 21.87
CA GLY A 168 7.94 2.34 21.39
C GLY A 168 8.78 1.60 20.34
N CYS A 169 9.60 2.28 19.51
CA CYS A 169 10.48 1.56 18.56
C CYS A 169 11.79 1.14 19.27
N VAL A 170 11.99 -0.17 19.45
CA VAL A 170 13.16 -0.73 20.13
C VAL A 170 13.71 -1.88 19.30
N ILE A 171 14.98 -1.82 18.92
CA ILE A 171 15.64 -2.86 18.12
C ILE A 171 16.66 -3.59 18.98
N TYR A 172 16.53 -4.91 19.12
CA TYR A 172 17.52 -5.75 19.79
C TYR A 172 18.30 -6.56 18.76
N LEU A 173 19.60 -6.70 18.99
CA LEU A 173 20.48 -7.50 18.15
C LEU A 173 20.83 -8.82 18.82
N VAL A 174 20.91 -9.88 18.02
CA VAL A 174 21.34 -11.21 18.45
C VAL A 174 22.50 -11.69 17.58
N CYS A 175 23.50 -12.32 18.21
CA CYS A 175 24.62 -12.93 17.52
C CYS A 175 24.27 -14.39 17.20
N LYS A 176 24.25 -14.74 15.92
CA LYS A 176 24.08 -16.12 15.43
C LYS A 176 25.38 -16.55 14.75
N GLY A 177 26.27 -17.16 15.54
CA GLY A 177 27.62 -17.50 15.09
C GLY A 177 28.44 -16.24 14.76
N LYS A 178 28.90 -16.12 13.51
CA LYS A 178 29.68 -14.97 13.02
C LYS A 178 28.82 -13.78 12.58
N TYR A 179 27.50 -13.92 12.57
CA TYR A 179 26.58 -12.91 12.05
C TYR A 179 25.79 -12.24 13.17
N THR A 180 25.56 -10.93 13.03
CA THR A 180 24.64 -10.19 13.89
C THR A 180 23.36 -9.92 13.11
N THR A 181 22.20 -10.23 13.69
CA THR A 181 20.88 -9.99 13.09
C THR A 181 19.95 -9.31 14.09
N ILE A 182 18.85 -8.74 13.61
CA ILE A 182 17.76 -8.24 14.46
C ILE A 182 17.04 -9.44 15.10
N SER A 183 16.68 -9.32 16.38
CA SER A 183 15.82 -10.27 17.07
C SER A 183 14.36 -9.88 16.82
N LEU A 184 13.65 -10.66 16.00
CA LEU A 184 12.24 -10.39 15.68
C LEU A 184 11.34 -10.54 16.91
N GLU A 185 11.69 -11.44 17.83
CA GLU A 185 10.92 -11.69 19.07
C GLU A 185 11.06 -10.56 20.10
N LYS A 186 12.25 -9.99 20.25
CA LYS A 186 12.53 -8.97 21.28
C LYS A 186 12.32 -7.55 20.77
N SER A 187 12.46 -7.33 19.47
CA SER A 187 12.35 -6.00 18.86
C SER A 187 10.89 -5.60 18.67
N LYS A 188 10.62 -4.30 18.73
CA LYS A 188 9.31 -3.71 18.51
C LYS A 188 9.44 -2.60 17.48
N CYS A 189 8.79 -2.77 16.33
CA CYS A 189 8.67 -1.74 15.30
C CYS A 189 7.48 -2.11 14.41
N VAL A 190 6.67 -1.12 14.01
CA VAL A 190 5.55 -1.34 13.07
C VAL A 190 6.03 -1.84 11.70
N ASN A 191 7.25 -1.47 11.30
CA ASN A 191 7.86 -1.88 10.04
C ASN A 191 9.05 -2.82 10.30
N LEU A 192 8.94 -3.72 11.29
CA LEU A 192 10.03 -4.62 11.65
C LEU A 192 10.32 -5.59 10.49
N GLN A 193 11.51 -5.48 9.90
CA GLN A 193 11.96 -6.34 8.82
C GLN A 193 13.36 -6.91 9.11
N GLN A 194 13.62 -8.13 8.62
CA GLN A 194 14.94 -8.75 8.75
C GLN A 194 15.82 -8.41 7.55
N PHE A 195 17.08 -8.04 7.81
CA PHE A 195 18.08 -7.80 6.76
C PHE A 195 19.49 -8.09 7.28
N ARG A 196 20.46 -8.16 6.35
CA ARG A 196 21.87 -8.40 6.66
C ARG A 196 22.55 -7.09 7.09
N LEU A 197 22.84 -6.95 8.38
CA LEU A 197 23.49 -5.73 8.91
C LEU A 197 24.82 -5.42 8.23
N GLY A 198 25.63 -6.43 7.91
CA GLY A 198 26.91 -6.23 7.22
C GLY A 198 26.76 -5.60 5.83
N GLN A 199 25.69 -5.93 5.11
CA GLN A 199 25.38 -5.33 3.82
C GLN A 199 24.89 -3.89 3.99
N ALA A 200 23.98 -3.65 4.95
CA ALA A 200 23.50 -2.30 5.28
C ALA A 200 24.61 -1.38 5.85
N ALA A 201 25.69 -1.93 6.41
CA ALA A 201 26.83 -1.17 6.88
C ALA A 201 27.79 -0.76 5.74
N LYS A 202 27.78 -1.49 4.62
CA LYS A 202 28.66 -1.26 3.47
C LYS A 202 28.08 -0.17 2.58
N PHE A 203 28.90 0.83 2.28
CA PHE A 203 28.56 1.85 1.31
C PHE A 203 28.86 1.38 -0.11
N THR A 204 27.92 1.60 -1.02
CA THR A 204 28.14 1.56 -2.46
C THR A 204 27.48 2.78 -3.11
N ARG A 205 27.83 3.10 -4.36
CA ARG A 205 27.17 4.19 -5.09
C ARG A 205 25.69 3.89 -5.35
N SER A 206 25.35 2.62 -5.63
CA SER A 206 23.98 2.14 -5.84
C SER A 206 23.15 2.07 -4.55
N SER A 207 23.81 1.86 -3.40
CA SER A 207 23.21 1.82 -2.06
C SER A 207 23.97 2.74 -1.11
N PRO A 208 23.72 4.06 -1.16
CA PRO A 208 24.49 5.04 -0.39
C PRO A 208 24.15 5.06 1.11
N CYS A 209 23.02 4.46 1.50
CA CYS A 209 22.59 4.41 2.89
C CYS A 209 23.48 3.46 3.69
N THR A 210 24.04 3.97 4.79
CA THR A 210 24.74 3.12 5.76
C THR A 210 24.04 3.07 7.11
N ASN A 211 22.76 3.45 7.16
CA ASN A 211 22.00 3.44 8.40
C ASN A 211 21.62 2.00 8.77
N HIS A 212 22.12 1.53 9.90
CA HIS A 212 21.85 0.20 10.42
C HIS A 212 21.86 0.25 11.96
N PRO A 213 21.16 -0.66 12.64
CA PRO A 213 21.22 -0.75 14.09
C PRO A 213 22.59 -1.28 14.51
N MET A 214 23.21 -0.65 15.49
CA MET A 214 24.49 -1.03 16.07
C MET A 214 24.48 -0.91 17.59
N ARG A 215 25.33 -1.70 18.27
CA ARG A 215 25.49 -1.62 19.73
C ARG A 215 26.33 -0.40 20.08
N CYS A 216 25.86 0.43 21.00
CA CYS A 216 26.70 1.45 21.60
C CYS A 216 27.67 0.78 22.58
N VAL A 217 28.98 1.04 22.44
CA VAL A 217 30.03 0.43 23.28
C VAL A 217 30.04 0.93 24.73
N LEU A 218 29.28 1.99 25.02
CA LEU A 218 29.09 2.54 26.36
C LEU A 218 27.85 1.98 27.05
N CYS A 219 26.93 1.39 26.29
CA CYS A 219 25.74 0.76 26.85
C CYS A 219 26.04 -0.66 27.35
N PRO A 220 25.26 -1.18 28.31
CA PRO A 220 25.33 -2.59 28.71
C PRO A 220 25.08 -3.53 27.52
N ASP A 221 25.63 -4.75 27.57
CA ASP A 221 25.52 -5.75 26.50
C ASP A 221 24.08 -6.14 26.12
N ASN A 222 23.10 -5.91 26.99
CA ASN A 222 21.70 -6.22 26.73
C ASN A 222 20.87 -4.97 26.35
N ALA A 223 21.50 -3.82 26.16
CA ALA A 223 20.81 -2.61 25.75
C ALA A 223 20.28 -2.71 24.30
N PRO A 224 19.21 -1.98 23.98
CA PRO A 224 18.77 -1.80 22.61
C PRO A 224 19.88 -1.25 21.70
N ALA A 225 19.83 -1.63 20.44
CA ALA A 225 20.71 -1.07 19.42
C ALA A 225 20.27 0.34 19.04
N VAL A 226 21.26 1.15 18.69
CA VAL A 226 21.12 2.53 18.24
C VAL A 226 21.36 2.57 16.75
N TRP A 227 20.56 3.35 16.01
CA TRP A 227 20.77 3.55 14.58
C TRP A 227 22.05 4.35 14.35
N LYS A 228 22.89 3.94 13.38
CA LYS A 228 24.18 4.59 13.11
C LYS A 228 24.07 6.11 12.98
N TYR A 229 23.06 6.60 12.24
CA TYR A 229 22.89 8.05 12.03
C TYR A 229 22.53 8.82 13.30
N ASN A 230 22.02 8.12 14.32
CA ASN A 230 21.60 8.67 15.60
C ASN A 230 22.63 8.42 16.72
N LEU A 231 23.71 7.67 16.44
CA LEU A 231 24.66 7.24 17.46
C LEU A 231 25.35 8.43 18.16
N GLN A 232 25.66 9.51 17.43
CA GLN A 232 26.24 10.71 18.04
C GLN A 232 25.29 11.33 19.07
N SER A 233 24.03 11.55 18.69
CA SER A 233 23.00 12.13 19.56
C SER A 233 22.75 11.26 20.79
N HIS A 234 22.71 9.94 20.62
CA HIS A 234 22.62 8.98 21.72
C HIS A 234 23.80 9.12 22.70
N ILE A 235 25.05 9.20 22.22
CA ILE A 235 26.21 9.35 23.13
C ILE A 235 26.14 10.67 23.90
N VAL A 236 25.75 11.77 23.26
CA VAL A 236 25.62 13.08 23.91
C VAL A 236 24.53 13.05 24.99
N ALA A 237 23.38 12.45 24.70
CA ALA A 237 22.23 12.43 25.60
C ALA A 237 22.39 11.44 26.75
N ASP A 238 22.78 10.20 26.45
CA ASP A 238 22.76 9.09 27.40
C ASP A 238 24.11 8.87 28.09
N HIS A 239 25.20 9.40 27.52
CA HIS A 239 26.56 9.26 28.05
C HIS A 239 27.27 10.61 28.19
N PRO A 240 26.72 11.58 28.95
CA PRO A 240 27.20 12.98 28.97
C PRO A 240 28.64 13.17 29.48
N ARG A 241 29.21 12.14 30.14
CA ARG A 241 30.62 12.14 30.61
C ARG A 241 31.60 11.56 29.60
N ALA A 242 31.12 10.94 28.53
CA ALA A 242 31.95 10.33 27.52
C ALA A 242 32.50 11.37 26.53
N ASN A 243 33.76 11.20 26.11
CA ASN A 243 34.32 12.01 25.04
C ASN A 243 33.80 11.51 23.68
N VAL A 244 32.80 12.21 23.14
CA VAL A 244 32.12 11.89 21.87
C VAL A 244 33.09 11.77 20.68
N ALA A 245 34.22 12.48 20.70
CA ALA A 245 35.22 12.45 19.63
C ALA A 245 35.91 11.08 19.49
N LEU A 246 36.02 10.31 20.58
CA LEU A 246 36.62 8.96 20.55
C LEU A 246 35.80 7.97 19.70
N TYR A 247 34.51 8.25 19.52
CA TYR A 247 33.57 7.40 18.79
C TYR A 247 33.27 7.90 17.38
N GLU A 248 33.97 8.95 16.92
CA GLU A 248 33.71 9.59 15.61
C GLU A 248 33.71 8.59 14.46
N LYS A 249 34.62 7.61 14.46
CA LYS A 249 34.69 6.57 13.42
C LYS A 249 33.41 5.73 13.29
N GLN A 250 32.62 5.62 14.36
CA GLN A 250 31.40 4.80 14.39
C GLN A 250 30.20 5.55 13.78
N TYR A 251 30.03 6.83 14.09
CA TYR A 251 28.88 7.62 13.64
C TYR A 251 29.15 8.52 12.43
N LYS A 252 30.41 8.88 12.15
CA LYS A 252 30.74 9.80 11.05
C LYS A 252 30.26 9.28 9.71
N ILE A 253 29.57 10.14 8.99
CA ILE A 253 29.09 9.93 7.63
C ILE A 253 29.99 10.76 6.71
N SER A 254 30.57 10.15 5.67
CA SER A 254 31.41 10.89 4.72
C SER A 254 30.56 11.88 3.91
N ALA A 255 31.17 12.98 3.46
CA ALA A 255 30.46 14.01 2.69
C ALA A 255 29.78 13.42 1.44
N ASP A 256 30.46 12.53 0.71
CA ASP A 256 29.89 11.86 -0.47
C ASP A 256 28.60 11.10 -0.16
N LYS A 257 28.53 10.44 1.00
CA LYS A 257 27.33 9.72 1.45
C LYS A 257 26.20 10.70 1.73
N VAL A 258 26.49 11.81 2.41
CA VAL A 258 25.51 12.85 2.71
C VAL A 258 24.93 13.42 1.41
N VAL A 259 25.77 13.70 0.42
CA VAL A 259 25.36 14.21 -0.91
C VAL A 259 24.48 13.19 -1.64
N LEU A 260 24.87 11.92 -1.71
CA LEU A 260 24.07 10.89 -2.38
C LEU A 260 22.73 10.65 -1.66
N MET A 261 22.72 10.65 -0.33
CA MET A 261 21.49 10.53 0.45
C MET A 261 20.57 11.75 0.29
N ARG A 262 21.13 12.93 -0.01
CA ARG A 262 20.32 14.10 -0.38
C ARG A 262 19.59 13.87 -1.70
N GLY A 263 20.27 13.25 -2.68
CA GLY A 263 19.65 12.82 -3.93
C GLY A 263 18.50 11.85 -3.70
N VAL A 264 18.68 10.86 -2.82
CA VAL A 264 17.62 9.92 -2.41
C VAL A 264 16.42 10.66 -1.79
N TYR A 265 16.67 11.59 -0.87
CA TYR A 265 15.62 12.37 -0.22
C TYR A 265 14.82 13.23 -1.20
N LEU A 266 15.49 13.90 -2.14
CA LEU A 266 14.86 14.76 -3.13
C LEU A 266 14.18 13.96 -4.26
N SER A 267 14.63 12.73 -4.53
CA SER A 267 14.00 11.88 -5.52
C SER A 267 12.64 11.40 -5.00
N LYS A 268 11.55 11.90 -5.59
CA LYS A 268 10.24 11.29 -5.40
C LYS A 268 10.31 9.88 -5.97
N PRO A 269 10.06 8.83 -5.16
CA PRO A 269 10.03 7.48 -5.70
C PRO A 269 8.93 7.43 -6.76
N LYS A 270 9.36 7.19 -7.99
CA LYS A 270 8.43 6.98 -9.09
C LYS A 270 7.77 5.64 -8.83
N MET A 271 6.56 5.66 -8.27
CA MET A 271 5.72 4.47 -8.31
C MET A 271 5.58 4.10 -9.79
N LYS A 272 6.19 2.98 -10.19
CA LYS A 272 5.88 2.38 -11.49
C LYS A 272 4.40 2.12 -11.43
N LYS A 273 3.61 2.94 -12.14
CA LYS A 273 2.17 2.70 -12.31
C LYS A 273 2.07 1.36 -13.02
N LYS A 274 1.99 0.27 -12.25
CA LYS A 274 1.57 -1.02 -12.80
C LYS A 274 0.19 -0.72 -13.37
N LYS A 275 0.01 -0.95 -14.68
CA LYS A 275 -1.32 -0.94 -15.30
C LYS A 275 -2.10 -2.06 -14.60
N LYS A 276 -2.67 -1.78 -13.43
CA LYS A 276 -3.69 -2.64 -12.83
C LYS A 276 -4.80 -2.65 -13.88
N GLY A 277 -5.20 -3.84 -14.32
CA GLY A 277 -6.39 -3.96 -15.16
C GLY A 277 -7.51 -3.27 -14.40
N GLN A 278 -8.02 -2.16 -14.95
CA GLN A 278 -9.09 -1.42 -14.32
C GLN A 278 -10.27 -2.37 -14.24
N LEU A 279 -10.68 -2.70 -13.02
CA LEU A 279 -11.86 -3.52 -12.82
C LEU A 279 -13.05 -2.62 -13.15
N THR A 280 -13.67 -2.84 -14.29
CA THR A 280 -14.92 -2.14 -14.62
C THR A 280 -15.99 -2.59 -13.63
N ILE A 281 -16.46 -1.67 -12.80
CA ILE A 281 -17.56 -1.91 -11.85
C ILE A 281 -18.87 -1.71 -12.62
N SER A 282 -19.80 -2.64 -12.44
CA SER A 282 -21.12 -2.53 -13.00
C SER A 282 -21.87 -1.41 -12.27
N GLU A 283 -22.25 -0.36 -12.99
CA GLU A 283 -23.01 0.79 -12.47
C GLU A 283 -24.27 0.34 -11.72
N GLY A 284 -25.06 -0.53 -12.36
CA GLY A 284 -26.21 -1.20 -11.77
C GLY A 284 -25.89 -2.26 -10.71
N HIS A 285 -24.68 -2.31 -10.16
CA HIS A 285 -24.37 -3.10 -8.97
C HIS A 285 -23.41 -2.35 -8.03
N SER A 286 -23.17 -1.05 -8.26
CA SER A 286 -22.35 -0.21 -7.40
C SER A 286 -23.07 0.10 -6.10
N THR A 287 -22.32 0.17 -5.00
CA THR A 287 -22.87 0.55 -3.68
C THR A 287 -23.28 2.01 -3.61
N ARG A 288 -22.78 2.87 -4.53
CA ARG A 288 -23.22 4.26 -4.67
C ARG A 288 -24.74 4.38 -4.80
N MET A 289 -25.35 3.44 -5.52
CA MET A 289 -26.79 3.38 -5.72
C MET A 289 -27.59 3.11 -4.44
N ALA A 290 -26.96 2.66 -3.35
CA ALA A 290 -27.62 2.44 -2.07
C ALA A 290 -27.58 3.68 -1.15
N ILE A 291 -26.62 4.60 -1.36
CA ILE A 291 -26.40 5.78 -0.51
C ILE A 291 -26.90 7.07 -1.17
N GLY A 292 -27.09 7.06 -2.50
CA GLY A 292 -27.54 8.23 -3.24
C GLY A 292 -28.88 8.76 -2.70
N PRO A 293 -29.05 10.09 -2.60
CA PRO A 293 -30.36 10.67 -2.37
C PRO A 293 -31.31 10.10 -3.43
N LEU A 294 -32.51 9.71 -3.02
CA LEU A 294 -33.58 9.44 -3.97
C LEU A 294 -33.85 10.77 -4.67
N GLU A 295 -33.09 11.05 -5.73
CA GLU A 295 -33.43 12.08 -6.69
C GLU A 295 -34.72 11.59 -7.31
N GLU A 296 -35.83 12.03 -6.72
CA GLU A 296 -37.13 12.03 -7.34
C GLU A 296 -36.92 12.72 -8.69
N THR A 297 -36.71 11.91 -9.71
CA THR A 297 -36.69 12.32 -11.10
C THR A 297 -38.11 12.72 -11.41
N GLU A 298 -38.49 13.91 -10.95
CA GLU A 298 -39.63 14.63 -11.49
C GLU A 298 -39.35 14.75 -12.98
N SER A 299 -40.03 13.92 -13.76
CA SER A 299 -39.96 13.90 -15.21
C SER A 299 -40.53 15.23 -15.73
N THR A 300 -39.71 16.28 -15.74
CA THR A 300 -39.98 17.47 -16.52
C THR A 300 -39.78 17.08 -17.98
N ALA A 301 -40.87 16.62 -18.59
CA ALA A 301 -41.02 16.62 -20.04
C ALA A 301 -40.99 18.09 -20.47
N ASP A 302 -39.81 18.58 -20.82
CA ASP A 302 -39.67 19.85 -21.53
C ASP A 302 -38.96 19.65 -22.85
N ASP A 303 -39.63 20.17 -23.86
CA ASP A 303 -39.50 19.95 -25.28
C ASP A 303 -38.68 21.14 -25.80
N SER A 304 -37.44 20.92 -26.24
CA SER A 304 -36.72 21.98 -26.95
C SER A 304 -35.73 21.41 -27.98
N GLU A 305 -36.11 21.67 -29.22
CA GLU A 305 -35.34 21.46 -30.43
C GLU A 305 -34.06 22.31 -30.43
N LYS A 306 -32.98 21.65 -30.88
CA LYS A 306 -31.84 22.11 -31.68
C LYS A 306 -31.70 23.62 -31.92
N ASP A 307 -30.47 24.12 -31.75
CA ASP A 307 -29.73 24.61 -32.91
C ASP A 307 -28.21 24.56 -32.73
N ILE A 308 -27.57 24.20 -33.85
CA ILE A 308 -26.16 23.95 -34.08
C ILE A 308 -25.50 25.27 -34.48
N GLU A 309 -24.34 25.61 -33.92
CA GLU A 309 -23.36 26.36 -34.70
C GLU A 309 -21.92 26.06 -34.28
N SER A 310 -21.14 25.77 -35.30
CA SER A 310 -19.72 25.41 -35.34
C SER A 310 -18.83 26.63 -35.15
N ASP A 311 -17.70 26.49 -34.46
CA ASP A 311 -16.58 27.41 -34.66
C ASP A 311 -15.24 26.65 -34.73
N GLN A 312 -14.58 26.80 -35.87
CA GLN A 312 -13.27 26.26 -36.21
C GLN A 312 -12.22 27.33 -35.89
N GLY A 313 -11.44 27.13 -34.84
CA GLY A 313 -10.29 27.96 -34.49
C GLY A 313 -8.97 27.26 -34.82
N ASP A 314 -8.49 27.51 -36.03
CA ASP A 314 -7.12 27.27 -36.53
C ASP A 314 -6.14 28.24 -35.83
N ILE A 315 -4.96 27.77 -35.37
CA ILE A 315 -3.76 28.61 -35.11
C ILE A 315 -2.49 27.74 -34.95
N SER A 316 -1.73 27.75 -36.05
CA SER A 316 -0.27 27.85 -36.21
C SER A 316 0.72 27.31 -35.15
N SER A 317 1.51 26.34 -35.62
CA SER A 317 2.99 26.25 -35.64
C SER A 317 3.83 27.26 -34.85
N ALA A 318 4.73 26.73 -34.02
CA ALA A 318 6.01 27.37 -33.69
C ALA A 318 7.12 26.32 -33.50
N GLU A 319 8.08 26.35 -34.41
CA GLU A 319 9.39 25.69 -34.35
C GLU A 319 10.28 26.37 -33.30
N VAL A 320 10.96 25.63 -32.42
CA VAL A 320 12.17 26.13 -31.74
C VAL A 320 13.17 24.99 -31.43
N LEU A 321 14.22 24.98 -32.25
CA LEU A 321 15.66 24.82 -31.97
C LEU A 321 16.16 23.64 -31.11
N GLU A 322 16.83 22.74 -31.83
CA GLU A 322 17.81 21.78 -31.33
C GLU A 322 19.04 22.51 -30.76
N GLY A 323 19.44 22.10 -29.56
CA GLY A 323 20.68 22.52 -28.91
C GLY A 323 21.48 21.30 -28.49
N GLU A 324 22.47 20.92 -29.31
CA GLU A 324 23.46 19.89 -29.00
C GLU A 324 24.43 20.38 -27.93
N ALA A 325 24.59 19.62 -26.84
CA ALA A 325 25.64 19.81 -25.86
C ALA A 325 26.41 18.50 -25.65
N GLY A 326 27.70 18.57 -25.98
CA GLY A 326 28.64 17.45 -26.04
C GLY A 326 28.80 16.68 -24.72
N LYS A 327 28.85 15.35 -24.85
CA LYS A 327 29.07 14.40 -23.76
C LYS A 327 30.50 13.87 -23.86
N ALA A 328 31.34 14.28 -22.92
CA ALA A 328 32.69 13.74 -22.75
C ALA A 328 32.62 12.30 -22.22
N ALA A 329 33.33 11.39 -22.89
CA ALA A 329 33.48 10.00 -22.51
C ALA A 329 34.40 9.86 -21.28
N ALA A 330 33.93 9.15 -20.27
CA ALA A 330 34.75 8.64 -19.16
C ALA A 330 34.92 7.12 -19.33
N PRO A 331 36.06 6.55 -18.90
CA PRO A 331 36.40 5.15 -19.17
C PRO A 331 35.57 4.17 -18.34
N ASP A 332 35.12 3.10 -18.99
CA ASP A 332 34.46 1.93 -18.44
C ASP A 332 35.34 1.25 -17.37
N VAL A 333 34.78 1.06 -16.18
CA VAL A 333 35.28 0.14 -15.17
C VAL A 333 34.26 -0.98 -15.08
N GLU A 334 34.64 -2.13 -15.63
CA GLU A 334 33.85 -3.36 -15.71
C GLU A 334 33.80 -4.02 -14.31
N GLU A 335 32.75 -3.73 -13.53
CA GLU A 335 32.40 -4.52 -12.33
C GLU A 335 31.44 -5.64 -12.76
N GLN A 336 31.92 -6.89 -12.68
CA GLN A 336 31.09 -8.09 -12.84
C GLN A 336 30.14 -8.23 -11.65
N GLU A 337 28.84 -8.06 -11.89
CA GLU A 337 27.78 -8.46 -10.96
C GLU A 337 27.44 -9.95 -11.14
N PRO A 338 27.13 -10.68 -10.05
CA PRO A 338 26.68 -12.06 -10.13
C PRO A 338 25.21 -12.16 -10.56
N ASP A 339 24.91 -13.16 -11.39
CA ASP A 339 23.56 -13.52 -11.85
C ASP A 339 22.59 -13.72 -10.66
N GLU A 340 21.61 -12.82 -10.54
CA GLU A 340 20.46 -13.00 -9.65
C GLU A 340 19.35 -13.78 -10.37
N GLU A 341 19.04 -14.94 -9.81
CA GLU A 341 17.95 -15.82 -10.19
C GLU A 341 16.59 -15.14 -10.00
N ARG A 342 15.91 -14.88 -11.13
CA ARG A 342 14.61 -14.22 -11.21
C ARG A 342 13.51 -15.16 -10.74
N VAL A 343 12.99 -14.92 -9.53
CA VAL A 343 11.78 -15.57 -9.02
C VAL A 343 10.55 -14.77 -9.47
N ASP A 344 9.67 -15.40 -10.26
CA ASP A 344 8.42 -14.80 -10.71
C ASP A 344 7.42 -14.69 -9.53
N VAL A 345 7.13 -13.45 -9.12
CA VAL A 345 6.13 -13.13 -8.10
C VAL A 345 4.78 -12.86 -8.77
N ALA A 346 3.78 -13.69 -8.47
CA ALA A 346 2.40 -13.55 -8.92
C ALA A 346 1.78 -12.21 -8.48
N ALA A 347 0.97 -11.61 -9.36
CA ALA A 347 0.34 -10.31 -9.15
C ALA A 347 -0.81 -10.40 -8.12
N SER A 348 -0.70 -9.66 -7.02
CA SER A 348 -1.78 -9.46 -6.04
C SER A 348 -2.44 -8.08 -6.23
N GLY A 349 -3.74 -8.09 -6.48
CA GLY A 349 -4.62 -6.92 -6.33
C GLY A 349 -5.41 -7.06 -5.03
N GLN A 350 -5.61 -5.95 -4.32
CA GLN A 350 -6.33 -5.92 -3.04
C GLN A 350 -7.81 -5.66 -3.32
N TRP A 351 -8.68 -6.53 -2.81
CA TRP A 351 -10.13 -6.44 -2.97
C TRP A 351 -10.81 -6.99 -1.72
N TRP A 352 -11.90 -6.34 -1.31
CA TRP A 352 -12.61 -6.66 -0.07
C TRP A 352 -13.88 -7.45 -0.38
N LYS A 353 -14.15 -8.50 0.39
CA LYS A 353 -15.30 -9.37 0.19
C LYS A 353 -16.39 -9.07 1.21
N ILE A 354 -17.62 -8.90 0.72
CA ILE A 354 -18.82 -9.02 1.53
C ILE A 354 -19.19 -10.51 1.56
N ALA A 355 -19.09 -11.12 2.73
CA ALA A 355 -19.19 -12.56 2.94
C ALA A 355 -20.52 -12.96 3.56
#